data_AF-A0A2A9NT88-F1
#
_entry.id   AF-A0A2A9NT88-F1
#
_cell.length_a   1.000
_cell.length_b   1.000
_cell.length_c   1.000
_cell.angle_alpha   90.00
_cell.angle_beta   90.00
_cell.angle_gamma   90.00
#
_symmetry.space_group_name_H-M   'P 1'
#
loop_
_entity.id
_entity.type
_entity.pdbx_description
1 polymer ?
#
loop_
_entity_poly.entity_id
_entity_poly.type
_entity_poly.pdbx_seq_one_letter_code
_entity_poly.pdbx_strand_id
1 'polypeptide(L)'
;MSTIKADISDSGVSISYHDLLLIPRTNYEQDKPEPEDDYPHTPIPHQTHRVESDSLFPVQKLPEDVLRDIFSMCASQVELTLTENPFALVLSQVCSVWRRVVLDTPALWNDLLMDCYPRREHQVHEWLSRASRWPICAHIGGYSSFDNVKRIISTFISRYRLKRLVLYLHSLQLDFSLLEAKSERLEELELHHSIDSRAQLPLPPSVPDTFSFPCLTSFHFYSATRRLGTQWFCCIPLCIMR
;
A
#
# COMPACT_ATOMS: atom_id res chain seq x y z
N MET A 1 -4.27 18.26 25.23
CA MET A 1 -4.04 17.00 25.96
C MET A 1 -4.18 15.87 24.94
N SER A 2 -3.08 15.54 24.29
CA SER A 2 -3.01 14.37 23.41
C SER A 2 -2.91 13.14 24.31
N THR A 3 -3.88 12.24 24.22
CA THR A 3 -3.94 11.04 25.08
C THR A 3 -3.24 9.92 24.31
N ILE A 4 -2.01 9.58 24.70
CA ILE A 4 -1.29 8.44 24.12
C ILE A 4 -1.70 7.19 24.90
N LYS A 5 -2.47 6.33 24.26
CA LYS A 5 -2.72 4.96 24.72
C LYS A 5 -1.64 4.06 24.15
N ALA A 6 -0.67 3.70 24.98
CA ALA A 6 0.09 2.48 24.76
C ALA A 6 -0.80 1.29 25.18
N ASP A 7 -1.83 1.00 24.40
CA ASP A 7 -2.65 -0.19 24.61
C ASP A 7 -1.85 -1.40 24.11
N ILE A 8 -1.35 -2.20 25.04
CA ILE A 8 -0.93 -3.58 24.76
C ILE A 8 -2.24 -4.39 24.65
N SER A 9 -2.93 -4.25 23.51
CA SER A 9 -4.14 -5.04 23.26
C SER A 9 -3.76 -6.45 22.86
N ASP A 10 -4.18 -7.45 23.64
CA ASP A 10 -4.22 -8.85 23.22
C ASP A 10 -5.26 -8.93 22.08
N SER A 11 -4.81 -9.06 20.84
CA SER A 11 -5.69 -8.94 19.68
C SER A 11 -6.68 -10.12 19.64
N GLY A 12 -7.96 -9.82 19.84
CA GLY A 12 -9.05 -10.63 19.31
C GLY A 12 -8.83 -10.87 17.82
N VAL A 13 -9.26 -12.03 17.34
CA VAL A 13 -9.01 -12.56 15.98
C VAL A 13 -9.57 -11.62 14.91
N SER A 14 -8.82 -10.56 14.59
CA SER A 14 -8.82 -9.95 13.28
C SER A 14 -8.06 -10.92 12.39
N ILE A 15 -8.64 -11.31 11.25
CA ILE A 15 -7.92 -12.07 10.23
C ILE A 15 -6.61 -11.31 10.01
N SER A 16 -5.49 -11.95 10.33
CA SER A 16 -4.22 -11.26 10.41
C SER A 16 -3.77 -10.97 8.98
N TYR A 17 -3.27 -9.76 8.71
CA TYR A 17 -2.59 -9.44 7.44
C TYR A 17 -1.50 -10.46 7.08
N HIS A 18 -0.95 -11.15 8.09
CA HIS A 18 -0.06 -12.30 7.91
C HIS A 18 -0.72 -13.43 7.10
N ASP A 19 -2.00 -13.74 7.33
CA ASP A 19 -2.70 -14.82 6.64
C ASP A 19 -2.94 -14.53 5.14
N LEU A 20 -3.09 -13.25 4.77
CA LEU A 20 -3.24 -12.82 3.36
C LEU A 20 -1.91 -12.72 2.61
N LEU A 21 -0.83 -12.28 3.28
CA LEU A 21 0.52 -12.22 2.69
C LEU A 21 1.21 -13.59 2.64
N LEU A 22 0.72 -14.58 3.39
CA LEU A 22 1.22 -15.96 3.41
C LEU A 22 0.53 -16.89 2.40
N ILE A 23 -0.43 -16.42 1.60
CA ILE A 23 -1.01 -17.25 0.53
C ILE A 23 0.11 -17.62 -0.45
N PRO A 24 0.48 -18.90 -0.59
CA PRO A 24 1.52 -19.31 -1.52
C PRO A 24 1.10 -18.89 -2.92
N ARG A 25 1.94 -18.07 -3.57
CA ARG A 25 1.78 -17.76 -5.00
C ARG A 25 1.80 -19.08 -5.76
N THR A 26 0.64 -19.53 -6.22
CA THR A 26 0.55 -20.64 -7.16
C THR A 26 1.22 -20.20 -8.45
N ASN A 27 2.29 -20.88 -8.84
CA ASN A 27 3.03 -20.66 -10.08
C ASN A 27 2.12 -20.95 -11.29
N TYR A 28 1.30 -19.97 -11.71
CA TYR A 28 0.42 -20.10 -12.88
C TYR A 28 1.05 -19.59 -14.19
N GLU A 29 2.34 -19.29 -14.20
CA GLU A 29 2.94 -18.48 -15.28
C GLU A 29 4.07 -19.21 -16.02
N GLN A 30 3.88 -20.49 -16.36
CA GLN A 30 4.88 -21.22 -17.16
C GLN A 30 4.39 -22.17 -18.26
N ASP A 31 3.08 -22.28 -18.53
CA ASP A 31 2.57 -22.99 -19.71
C ASP A 31 1.79 -22.04 -20.61
N LYS A 32 2.51 -21.29 -21.44
CA LYS A 32 1.93 -20.59 -22.60
C LYS A 32 2.28 -21.40 -23.85
N PRO A 33 1.34 -22.13 -24.46
CA PRO A 33 1.60 -22.85 -25.70
C PRO A 33 1.95 -21.87 -26.82
N GLU A 34 2.97 -22.21 -27.61
CA GLU A 34 3.35 -21.48 -28.83
C GLU A 34 2.20 -21.50 -29.86
N PRO A 35 1.97 -20.39 -30.58
CA PRO A 35 0.98 -20.39 -31.65
C PRO A 35 1.54 -21.08 -32.90
N GLU A 36 0.89 -22.17 -33.31
CA GLU A 36 1.06 -22.76 -34.64
C GLU A 36 0.53 -21.80 -35.72
N ASP A 37 1.40 -21.49 -36.68
CA ASP A 37 1.11 -20.73 -37.89
C ASP A 37 0.24 -21.54 -38.88
N ASP A 38 -0.42 -20.79 -39.76
CA ASP A 38 -1.00 -21.21 -41.05
C ASP A 38 -2.52 -21.47 -41.08
N TYR A 39 -3.29 -20.38 -41.17
CA TYR A 39 -4.65 -20.40 -41.72
C TYR A 39 -4.76 -19.49 -42.96
N PRO A 40 -5.26 -20.00 -44.10
CA PRO A 40 -5.37 -19.25 -45.34
C PRO A 40 -6.46 -18.17 -45.27
N HIS A 41 -6.08 -16.95 -45.65
CA HIS A 41 -6.98 -15.80 -45.75
C HIS A 41 -8.01 -15.99 -46.88
N THR A 42 -9.29 -16.07 -46.52
CA THR A 42 -10.40 -15.87 -47.47
C THR A 42 -10.89 -14.42 -47.41
N PRO A 43 -11.16 -13.75 -48.55
CA PRO A 43 -11.64 -12.38 -48.56
C PRO A 43 -13.11 -12.31 -48.14
N ILE A 44 -13.41 -11.61 -47.05
CA ILE A 44 -14.77 -11.38 -46.56
C ILE A 44 -15.38 -10.17 -47.29
N PRO A 45 -16.60 -10.26 -47.84
CA PRO A 45 -17.26 -9.14 -48.50
C PRO A 45 -17.63 -8.04 -47.50
N HIS A 46 -17.21 -6.80 -47.78
CA HIS A 46 -17.54 -5.62 -46.98
C HIS A 46 -18.99 -5.19 -47.25
N GLN A 47 -19.94 -5.66 -46.43
CA GLN A 47 -21.26 -5.03 -46.30
C GLN A 47 -21.21 -4.01 -45.16
N THR A 48 -21.09 -2.73 -45.51
CA THR A 48 -21.19 -1.59 -44.61
C THR A 48 -22.65 -1.35 -44.23
N HIS A 49 -23.21 -2.21 -43.39
CA HIS A 49 -24.43 -1.89 -42.65
C HIS A 49 -24.06 -0.90 -41.55
N ARG A 50 -24.36 0.38 -41.78
CA ARG A 50 -24.24 1.45 -40.79
C ARG A 50 -25.35 1.24 -39.75
N VAL A 51 -25.08 0.37 -38.78
CA VAL A 51 -25.93 0.20 -37.60
C VAL A 51 -25.72 1.43 -36.73
N GLU A 52 -26.69 2.34 -36.75
CA GLU A 52 -26.82 3.41 -35.75
C GLU A 52 -26.89 2.75 -34.36
N SER A 53 -25.73 2.65 -33.75
CA SER A 53 -25.53 2.00 -32.46
C SER A 53 -25.80 3.03 -31.37
N ASP A 54 -27.07 3.37 -31.16
CA ASP A 54 -27.54 4.16 -30.01
C ASP A 54 -27.53 3.33 -28.69
N SER A 55 -26.86 2.17 -28.73
CA SER A 55 -26.54 1.33 -27.59
C SER A 55 -25.30 1.86 -26.87
N LEU A 56 -25.39 3.09 -26.34
CA LEU A 56 -24.49 3.50 -25.26
C LEU A 56 -24.70 2.53 -24.10
N PHE A 57 -23.67 1.74 -23.78
CA PHE A 57 -23.71 0.70 -22.75
C PHE A 57 -24.41 1.21 -21.48
N PRO A 58 -25.24 0.40 -20.79
CA PRO A 58 -26.01 0.83 -19.61
C PRO A 58 -25.18 1.57 -18.55
N VAL A 59 -23.90 1.22 -18.44
CA VAL A 59 -22.94 1.81 -17.52
C VAL A 59 -22.63 3.29 -17.78
N GLN A 60 -22.86 3.78 -19.00
CA GLN A 60 -22.70 5.19 -19.36
C GLN A 60 -23.91 6.05 -18.96
N LYS A 61 -25.02 5.42 -18.54
CA LYS A 61 -26.23 6.12 -18.07
C LYS A 61 -26.24 6.35 -16.56
N LEU A 62 -25.25 5.81 -15.84
CA LEU A 62 -25.14 6.01 -14.40
C LEU A 62 -24.67 7.45 -14.11
N PRO A 63 -25.37 8.19 -13.23
CA PRO A 63 -24.89 9.46 -12.72
C PRO A 63 -23.50 9.35 -12.06
N GLU A 64 -22.70 10.42 -12.14
CA GLU A 64 -21.31 10.43 -11.62
C GLU A 64 -21.24 10.21 -10.10
N ASP A 65 -22.24 10.68 -9.35
CA ASP A 65 -22.40 10.45 -7.91
C ASP A 65 -22.66 8.98 -7.58
N VAL A 66 -23.53 8.31 -8.33
CA VAL A 66 -23.77 6.86 -8.15
C VAL A 66 -22.50 6.06 -8.45
N LEU A 67 -21.75 6.42 -9.49
CA LEU A 67 -20.44 5.80 -9.77
C LEU A 67 -19.44 6.03 -8.64
N ARG A 68 -19.38 7.25 -8.09
CA ARG A 68 -18.51 7.59 -6.96
C ARG A 68 -18.81 6.74 -5.74
N ASP A 69 -20.09 6.55 -5.42
CA ASP A 69 -20.53 5.75 -4.29
C ASP A 69 -20.17 4.28 -4.48
N ILE A 70 -20.42 3.73 -5.67
CA ILE A 70 -20.02 2.35 -6.03
C ILE A 70 -18.51 2.18 -5.87
N PHE A 71 -17.70 3.06 -6.46
CA PHE A 71 -16.24 2.94 -6.39
C PHE A 71 -15.72 3.11 -4.96
N SER A 72 -16.32 3.99 -4.16
CA SER A 72 -15.93 4.18 -2.75
C SER A 72 -16.26 2.95 -1.91
N MET A 73 -17.39 2.30 -2.15
CA MET A 73 -17.72 1.02 -1.50
C MET A 73 -16.71 -0.07 -1.89
N CYS A 74 -16.33 -0.15 -3.17
CA CYS A 74 -15.30 -1.09 -3.61
C CYS A 74 -13.92 -0.77 -2.99
N ALA A 75 -13.57 0.51 -2.81
CA ALA A 75 -12.31 0.91 -2.17
C ALA A 75 -12.20 0.40 -0.73
N SER A 76 -13.30 0.45 0.03
CA SER A 76 -13.34 -0.01 1.43
C SER A 76 -13.20 -1.53 1.58
N GLN A 77 -13.41 -2.29 0.50
CA GLN A 77 -13.37 -3.76 0.49
C GLN A 77 -12.11 -4.32 -0.16
N VAL A 78 -11.30 -3.46 -0.82
CA VAL A 78 -10.14 -3.88 -1.60
C VAL A 78 -8.91 -3.22 -1.03
N GLU A 79 -8.17 -3.97 -0.22
CA GLU A 79 -6.79 -3.60 0.09
C GLU A 79 -5.98 -3.70 -1.20
N LEU A 80 -5.38 -2.59 -1.62
CA LEU A 80 -4.57 -2.53 -2.83
C LEU A 80 -3.24 -3.24 -2.59
N THR A 81 -3.24 -4.57 -2.56
CA THR A 81 -1.98 -5.31 -2.69
C THR A 81 -1.43 -5.00 -4.06
N LEU A 82 -0.26 -4.35 -4.12
CA LEU A 82 0.47 -4.14 -5.38
C LEU A 82 0.86 -5.44 -6.10
N THR A 83 0.43 -6.62 -5.63
CA THR A 83 0.44 -7.90 -6.34
C THR A 83 -0.55 -7.96 -7.50
N GLU A 84 -1.50 -7.03 -7.59
CA GLU A 84 -2.39 -6.82 -8.74
C GLU A 84 -2.36 -5.36 -9.21
N ASN A 85 -2.92 -5.08 -10.39
CA ASN A 85 -3.05 -3.70 -10.85
C ASN A 85 -3.95 -2.95 -9.86
N PRO A 86 -3.51 -1.80 -9.30
CA PRO A 86 -4.32 -1.06 -8.35
C PRO A 86 -5.72 -0.80 -8.91
N PHE A 87 -6.76 -1.14 -8.15
CA PHE A 87 -8.16 -1.04 -8.58
C PHE A 87 -8.48 0.35 -9.16
N ALA A 88 -8.00 1.41 -8.52
CA ALA A 88 -8.14 2.78 -9.00
C ALA A 88 -7.50 3.01 -10.39
N LEU A 89 -6.33 2.42 -10.66
CA LEU A 89 -5.69 2.49 -11.97
C LEU A 89 -6.52 1.72 -13.01
N VAL A 90 -7.03 0.54 -12.68
CA VAL A 90 -7.90 -0.25 -13.58
C VAL A 90 -9.17 0.52 -13.93
N LEU A 91 -9.89 1.05 -12.94
CA LEU A 91 -11.11 1.83 -13.16
C LEU A 91 -10.86 3.06 -14.05
N SER A 92 -9.70 3.70 -13.88
CA SER A 92 -9.33 4.89 -14.66
C SER A 92 -9.08 4.62 -16.15
N GLN A 93 -8.94 3.36 -16.54
CA GLN A 93 -8.69 2.94 -17.92
C GLN A 93 -9.97 2.54 -18.67
N VAL A 94 -11.12 2.40 -18.00
CA VAL A 94 -12.38 1.94 -18.60
C VAL A 94 -12.94 2.95 -19.61
N CYS A 95 -13.21 4.18 -19.18
CA CYS A 95 -13.68 5.26 -20.06
C CYS A 95 -13.33 6.64 -19.46
N SER A 96 -13.54 7.71 -20.23
CA SER A 96 -13.23 9.08 -19.78
C SER A 96 -14.06 9.54 -18.58
N VAL A 97 -15.34 9.14 -18.52
CA VAL A 97 -16.24 9.45 -17.38
C VAL A 97 -15.75 8.76 -16.12
N TRP A 98 -15.46 7.46 -16.19
CA TRP A 98 -14.93 6.70 -15.06
C TRP A 98 -13.61 7.26 -14.57
N ARG A 99 -12.70 7.61 -15.49
CA ARG A 99 -11.44 8.27 -15.14
C ARG A 99 -11.65 9.55 -14.35
N ARG A 100 -12.58 10.41 -14.76
CA ARG A 100 -12.88 11.66 -14.06
C ARG A 100 -13.39 11.37 -12.64
N VAL A 101 -14.41 10.52 -12.52
CA VAL A 101 -14.99 10.14 -11.22
C VAL A 101 -13.93 9.55 -10.30
N VAL A 102 -13.12 8.63 -10.80
CA VAL A 102 -12.04 7.96 -10.04
C VAL A 102 -11.00 8.96 -9.54
N LEU A 103 -10.53 9.89 -10.39
CA LEU A 103 -9.55 10.91 -9.99
C LEU A 103 -10.13 11.88 -8.93
N ASP A 104 -11.44 12.14 -8.98
CA ASP A 104 -12.15 13.01 -8.05
C ASP A 104 -12.71 12.26 -6.80
N THR A 105 -12.32 11.00 -6.60
CA THR A 105 -12.75 10.17 -5.45
C THR A 105 -11.56 9.88 -4.54
N PRO A 106 -11.32 10.69 -3.48
CA PRO A 106 -10.12 10.56 -2.63
C PRO A 106 -9.97 9.19 -1.95
N ALA A 107 -11.09 8.52 -1.63
CA ALA A 107 -11.10 7.21 -0.99
C ALA A 107 -10.43 6.11 -1.82
N LEU A 108 -10.21 6.32 -3.12
CA LEU A 108 -9.48 5.38 -3.99
C LEU A 108 -7.96 5.58 -3.96
N TRP A 109 -7.49 6.68 -3.33
CA TRP A 109 -6.10 7.15 -3.39
C TRP A 109 -5.49 7.40 -2.00
N ASN A 110 -6.23 7.16 -0.93
CA ASN A 110 -5.79 7.46 0.43
C ASN A 110 -5.11 6.26 1.10
N ASP A 111 -5.26 5.04 0.59
CA ASP A 111 -4.68 3.84 1.18
C ASP A 111 -3.83 3.08 0.14
N LEU A 112 -2.58 2.80 0.51
CA LEU A 112 -1.60 2.15 -0.34
C LEU A 112 -0.91 1.03 0.41
N LEU A 113 -1.13 -0.21 -0.01
CA LEU A 113 -0.42 -1.38 0.51
C LEU A 113 0.70 -1.81 -0.43
N MET A 114 1.93 -1.57 -0.02
CA MET A 114 3.13 -1.88 -0.77
C MET A 114 3.85 -3.10 -0.21
N ASP A 115 3.95 -4.11 -1.06
CA ASP A 115 4.99 -5.10 -0.88
C ASP A 115 6.31 -4.54 -1.43
N CYS A 116 7.40 -4.67 -0.67
CA CYS A 116 8.72 -4.18 -1.07
C CYS A 116 9.39 -5.00 -2.22
N TYR A 117 8.62 -5.47 -3.20
CA TYR A 117 9.14 -6.14 -4.39
C TYR A 117 9.38 -5.13 -5.53
N PRO A 118 10.58 -5.12 -6.14
CA PRO A 118 10.97 -4.09 -7.12
C PRO A 118 10.22 -4.17 -8.46
N ARG A 119 9.44 -5.23 -8.73
CA ARG A 119 8.88 -5.49 -10.07
C ARG A 119 7.81 -4.48 -10.53
N ARG A 120 7.29 -3.62 -9.65
CA ARG A 120 6.12 -2.78 -9.95
C ARG A 120 6.31 -1.30 -9.63
N GLU A 121 7.56 -0.86 -9.56
CA GLU A 121 7.90 0.53 -9.25
C GLU A 121 7.16 1.54 -10.16
N HIS A 122 6.94 1.22 -11.44
CA HIS A 122 6.23 2.10 -12.38
C HIS A 122 4.75 2.33 -12.00
N GLN A 123 4.01 1.28 -11.62
CA GLN A 123 2.59 1.39 -11.25
C GLN A 123 2.42 2.18 -9.96
N VAL A 124 3.38 2.01 -9.06
CA VAL A 124 3.47 2.72 -7.80
C VAL A 124 3.69 4.20 -8.03
N HIS A 125 4.68 4.57 -8.87
CA HIS A 125 4.90 5.97 -9.25
C HIS A 125 3.67 6.56 -9.96
N GLU A 126 3.02 5.80 -10.86
CA GLU A 126 1.81 6.26 -11.54
C GLU A 126 0.66 6.49 -10.54
N TRP A 127 0.40 5.54 -9.64
CA TRP A 127 -0.61 5.67 -8.60
C TRP A 127 -0.32 6.88 -7.71
N LEU A 128 0.93 7.03 -7.26
CA LEU A 128 1.35 8.14 -6.40
C LEU A 128 1.27 9.49 -7.10
N SER A 129 1.56 9.55 -8.40
CA SER A 129 1.42 10.79 -9.17
C SER A 129 -0.02 11.31 -9.12
N ARG A 130 -1.00 10.41 -9.11
CA ARG A 130 -2.43 10.71 -9.04
C ARG A 130 -2.89 10.96 -7.60
N ALA A 131 -2.37 10.19 -6.64
CA ALA A 131 -2.67 10.33 -5.21
C ALA A 131 -2.02 11.55 -4.56
N SER A 132 -1.03 12.19 -5.21
CA SER A 132 -0.21 13.30 -4.68
C SER A 132 -1.00 14.49 -4.09
N ARG A 133 -2.28 14.64 -4.47
CA ARG A 133 -3.19 15.69 -3.98
C ARG A 133 -3.76 15.40 -2.59
N TRP A 134 -3.68 14.16 -2.12
CA TRP A 134 -4.32 13.69 -0.91
C TRP A 134 -3.28 13.22 0.13
N PRO A 135 -3.57 13.34 1.43
CA PRO A 135 -2.77 12.69 2.46
C PRO A 135 -2.91 11.17 2.35
N ILE A 136 -1.79 10.45 2.26
CA ILE A 136 -1.76 9.00 2.04
C ILE A 136 -1.51 8.26 3.36
N CYS A 137 -2.23 7.16 3.54
CA CYS A 137 -1.94 6.08 4.48
C CYS A 137 -1.17 5.01 3.71
N ALA A 138 0.10 4.80 4.07
CA ALA A 138 0.95 3.84 3.39
C ALA A 138 1.23 2.66 4.33
N HIS A 139 0.96 1.46 3.85
CA HIS A 139 1.30 0.20 4.48
C HIS A 139 2.46 -0.41 3.71
N ILE A 140 3.61 -0.63 4.34
CA ILE A 140 4.82 -1.11 3.68
C ILE A 140 5.24 -2.41 4.37
N GLY A 141 5.28 -3.50 3.62
CA GLY A 141 5.63 -4.82 4.16
C GLY A 141 6.34 -5.72 3.17
N GLY A 142 6.56 -6.97 3.59
CA GLY A 142 7.09 -8.04 2.75
C GLY A 142 8.56 -8.41 3.00
N TYR A 143 8.99 -9.51 2.39
CA TYR A 143 10.29 -10.16 2.59
C TYR A 143 11.45 -9.51 1.82
N SER A 144 11.50 -8.18 1.77
CA SER A 144 12.60 -7.50 1.09
C SER A 144 13.82 -7.32 2.00
N SER A 145 14.99 -7.14 1.40
CA SER A 145 16.19 -6.78 2.17
C SER A 145 15.98 -5.44 2.89
N PHE A 146 16.67 -5.25 4.02
CA PHE A 146 16.65 -4.00 4.78
C PHE A 146 16.93 -2.76 3.92
N ASP A 147 17.93 -2.84 3.04
CA ASP A 147 18.29 -1.73 2.14
C ASP A 147 17.16 -1.33 1.19
N ASN A 148 16.33 -2.30 0.76
CA ASN A 148 15.18 -2.01 -0.09
C ASN A 148 14.07 -1.29 0.68
N VAL A 149 13.79 -1.71 1.92
CA VAL A 149 12.86 -1.03 2.81
C VAL A 149 13.34 0.40 3.07
N LYS A 150 14.61 0.61 3.45
CA LYS A 150 15.22 1.93 3.63
C LYS A 150 15.11 2.79 2.35
N ARG A 151 15.46 2.17 1.23
CA ARG A 151 15.19 2.53 -0.18
C ARG A 151 13.85 3.26 -0.33
N ILE A 152 12.82 2.45 -0.16
CA ILE A 152 11.44 2.81 -0.41
C ILE A 152 10.99 3.86 0.59
N ILE A 153 11.17 3.63 1.89
CA ILE A 153 10.77 4.56 2.95
C ILE A 153 11.35 5.96 2.69
N SER A 154 12.66 6.07 2.48
CA SER A 154 13.31 7.37 2.26
C SER A 154 12.79 8.08 1.00
N THR A 155 12.58 7.33 -0.08
CA THR A 155 12.03 7.88 -1.33
C THR A 155 10.58 8.33 -1.16
N PHE A 156 9.80 7.62 -0.35
CA PHE A 156 8.38 7.86 -0.18
C PHE A 156 8.08 9.00 0.79
N ILE A 157 8.65 8.90 1.99
CA ILE A 157 8.45 9.89 3.06
C ILE A 157 8.88 11.27 2.57
N SER A 158 9.96 11.37 1.79
CA SER A 158 10.48 12.65 1.30
C SER A 158 9.67 13.25 0.14
N ARG A 159 9.03 12.42 -0.68
CA ARG A 159 8.35 12.88 -1.90
C ARG A 159 6.85 13.08 -1.73
N TYR A 160 6.21 12.32 -0.85
CA TYR A 160 4.76 12.25 -0.77
C TYR A 160 4.23 12.71 0.59
N ARG A 161 3.00 13.22 0.58
CA ARG A 161 2.32 13.74 1.76
C ARG A 161 1.70 12.57 2.53
N LEU A 162 2.53 11.86 3.28
CA LEU A 162 2.05 10.77 4.13
C LEU A 162 1.43 11.33 5.40
N LYS A 163 0.22 10.87 5.74
CA LYS A 163 -0.44 11.14 7.02
C LYS A 163 -0.19 10.01 8.00
N ARG A 164 -0.32 8.76 7.54
CA ARG A 164 -0.11 7.54 8.32
C ARG A 164 0.86 6.63 7.59
N LEU A 165 1.79 6.04 8.33
CA LEU A 165 2.76 5.07 7.82
C LEU A 165 2.73 3.83 8.70
N VAL A 166 2.45 2.68 8.11
CA VAL A 166 2.45 1.38 8.77
C VAL A 166 3.56 0.55 8.15
N LEU A 167 4.54 0.13 8.96
CA LEU A 167 5.68 -0.67 8.51
C LEU A 167 5.59 -2.07 9.11
N TYR A 168 5.55 -3.09 8.26
CA TYR A 168 5.67 -4.49 8.66
C TYR A 168 7.13 -4.91 8.52
N LEU A 169 7.83 -4.96 9.66
CA LEU A 169 9.26 -5.19 9.74
C LEU A 169 9.56 -6.57 10.32
N HIS A 170 10.64 -7.17 9.84
CA HIS A 170 11.25 -8.35 10.40
C HIS A 170 12.28 -7.98 11.49
N SER A 171 12.67 -8.94 12.34
CA SER A 171 13.60 -8.70 13.46
C SER A 171 14.93 -8.06 13.05
N LEU A 172 15.45 -8.42 11.88
CA LEU A 172 16.69 -7.86 11.33
C LEU A 172 16.51 -6.47 10.71
N GLN A 173 15.27 -6.02 10.49
CA GLN A 173 14.96 -4.74 9.88
C GLN A 173 14.60 -3.66 10.90
N LEU A 174 14.52 -4.01 12.19
CA LEU A 174 14.30 -3.06 13.29
C LEU A 174 15.58 -2.26 13.58
N ASP A 175 16.00 -1.46 12.61
CA ASP A 175 16.99 -0.40 12.81
C ASP A 175 16.28 0.95 12.59
N PHE A 176 16.35 1.81 13.60
CA PHE A 176 15.75 3.14 13.58
C PHE A 176 16.41 4.07 12.55
N SER A 177 17.55 3.69 11.95
CA SER A 177 18.11 4.40 10.80
C SER A 177 17.15 4.45 9.59
N LEU A 178 16.14 3.57 9.55
CA LEU A 178 15.03 3.65 8.58
C LEU A 178 14.22 4.95 8.71
N LEU A 179 14.23 5.58 9.88
CA LEU A 179 13.48 6.79 10.22
C LEU A 179 14.34 8.07 10.14
N GLU A 180 15.55 7.97 9.56
CA GLU A 180 16.35 9.14 9.16
C GLU A 180 15.61 10.04 8.15
N ALA A 181 14.62 9.47 7.45
CA ALA A 181 13.76 10.23 6.55
C ALA A 181 12.92 11.27 7.32
N LYS A 182 12.95 12.51 6.85
CA LYS A 182 12.16 13.61 7.42
C LYS A 182 10.80 13.71 6.74
N SER A 183 9.74 13.80 7.54
CA SER A 183 8.42 14.22 7.05
C SER A 183 7.77 15.17 8.03
N GLU A 184 7.40 16.34 7.52
CA GLU A 184 6.69 17.39 8.26
C GLU A 184 5.18 17.15 8.34
N ARG A 185 4.68 16.04 7.80
CA ARG A 185 3.23 15.78 7.66
C ARG A 185 2.79 14.44 8.21
N LEU A 186 3.74 13.58 8.56
CA LEU A 186 3.44 12.29 9.14
C LEU A 186 2.87 12.50 10.53
N GLU A 187 1.59 12.14 10.71
CA GLU A 187 0.83 12.29 11.95
C GLU A 187 0.78 10.97 12.73
N GLU A 188 0.85 9.83 12.04
CA GLU A 188 0.71 8.50 12.63
C GLU A 188 1.77 7.55 12.07
N LEU A 189 2.48 6.85 12.97
CA LEU A 189 3.48 5.85 12.61
C LEU A 189 3.21 4.57 13.37
N GLU A 190 3.08 3.46 12.65
CA GLU A 190 2.91 2.13 13.22
C GLU A 190 4.01 1.20 12.75
N LEU A 191 4.60 0.48 13.68
CA LEU A 191 5.60 -0.54 13.40
C LEU A 191 5.05 -1.88 13.84
N HIS A 192 4.90 -2.81 12.90
CA HIS A 192 4.45 -4.18 13.13
C HIS A 192 5.64 -5.10 12.96
N HIS A 193 6.09 -5.70 14.05
CA HIS A 193 7.22 -6.60 14.06
C HIS A 193 6.76 -8.06 13.93
N SER A 194 7.12 -8.68 12.80
CA SER A 194 6.92 -10.10 12.54
C SER A 194 8.05 -10.93 13.13
N ILE A 195 7.71 -12.03 13.80
CA ILE A 195 8.67 -12.98 14.36
C ILE A 195 9.33 -13.76 13.23
N ASP A 196 10.67 -13.75 13.17
CA ASP A 196 11.39 -14.92 12.67
C ASP A 196 11.56 -15.90 13.81
N SER A 197 11.14 -17.15 13.61
CA SER A 197 11.33 -18.21 14.60
C SER A 197 12.80 -18.54 14.86
N ARG A 198 13.74 -18.04 14.05
CA ARG A 198 15.14 -18.49 14.05
C ARG A 198 16.19 -17.46 14.47
N ALA A 199 15.83 -16.17 14.62
CA ALA A 199 16.82 -15.13 14.91
C ALA A 199 16.78 -14.70 16.38
N GLN A 200 17.95 -14.62 17.02
CA GLN A 200 18.10 -13.92 18.30
C GLN A 200 17.80 -12.43 18.07
N LEU A 201 17.06 -11.78 18.99
CA LEU A 201 16.78 -10.35 18.89
C LEU A 201 18.11 -9.57 18.83
N PRO A 202 18.32 -8.70 17.83
CA PRO A 202 19.46 -7.80 17.83
C PRO A 202 19.41 -6.88 19.07
N LEU A 203 20.58 -6.41 19.49
CA LEU A 203 20.68 -5.35 20.49
C LEU A 203 19.84 -4.14 20.05
N PRO A 204 19.17 -3.43 20.99
CA PRO A 204 18.39 -2.26 20.63
C PRO A 204 19.27 -1.26 19.88
N PRO A 205 18.80 -0.69 18.76
CA PRO A 205 19.60 0.28 18.01
C PRO A 205 19.89 1.51 18.86
N SER A 206 21.04 2.14 18.62
CA SER A 206 21.34 3.45 19.20
C SER A 206 20.27 4.44 18.75
N VAL A 207 19.65 5.11 19.73
CA VAL A 207 18.59 6.09 19.48
C VAL A 207 19.19 7.26 18.71
N PRO A 208 18.62 7.66 17.56
CA PRO A 208 19.03 8.91 16.92
C PRO A 208 18.68 10.10 17.83
N ASP A 209 19.62 11.03 17.99
CA ASP A 209 19.49 12.21 18.88
C ASP A 209 18.33 13.16 18.50
N THR A 210 17.82 13.05 17.27
CA THR A 210 16.73 13.89 16.76
C THR A 210 15.70 13.05 16.01
N PHE A 211 14.43 13.28 16.34
CA PHE A 211 13.32 12.61 15.69
C PHE A 211 12.84 13.42 14.48
N SER A 212 12.66 12.74 13.35
CA SER A 212 12.50 13.36 12.02
C SER A 212 11.06 13.74 11.65
N PHE A 213 10.12 13.66 12.60
CA PHE A 213 8.68 13.84 12.36
C PHE A 213 8.06 14.85 13.33
N PRO A 214 8.13 16.16 13.05
CA PRO A 214 7.65 17.19 13.97
C PRO A 214 6.13 17.18 14.19
N CYS A 215 5.37 16.57 13.27
CA CYS A 215 3.90 16.50 13.34
C CYS A 215 3.37 15.14 13.83
N LEU A 216 4.25 14.24 14.28
CA LEU A 216 3.82 12.92 14.73
C LEU A 216 3.00 13.02 16.02
N THR A 217 1.75 12.61 15.94
CA THR A 217 0.78 12.63 17.05
C THR A 217 0.55 11.25 17.64
N SER A 218 0.72 10.19 16.84
CA SER A 218 0.57 8.82 17.28
C SER A 218 1.74 7.94 16.83
N PHE A 219 2.20 7.10 17.76
CA PHE A 219 3.21 6.08 17.50
C PHE A 219 2.77 4.76 18.12
N HIS A 220 2.64 3.73 17.30
CA HIS A 220 2.29 2.39 17.74
C HIS A 220 3.38 1.39 17.40
N PHE A 221 3.70 0.52 18.34
CA PHE A 221 4.63 -0.58 18.14
C PHE A 221 3.94 -1.89 18.51
N TYR A 222 3.68 -2.72 17.52
CA TYR A 222 3.09 -4.04 17.66
C TYR A 222 4.18 -5.09 17.48
N SER A 223 4.31 -6.00 18.42
CA SER A 223 5.21 -7.14 18.30
C SER A 223 4.46 -8.39 18.68
N ALA A 224 4.57 -9.42 17.85
CA ALA A 224 4.03 -10.73 18.20
C ALA A 224 4.76 -11.38 19.40
N THR A 225 5.90 -10.83 19.85
CA THR A 225 6.62 -11.34 21.02
C THR A 225 6.17 -10.65 22.31
N ARG A 226 5.80 -11.43 23.34
CA ARG A 226 5.56 -10.93 24.71
C ARG A 226 6.85 -10.54 25.46
N ARG A 227 8.01 -10.51 24.81
CA ARG A 227 9.34 -10.29 25.43
C ARG A 227 10.17 -9.24 24.70
N LEU A 228 9.59 -8.09 24.39
CA LEU A 228 10.43 -6.91 24.18
C LEU A 228 11.00 -6.52 25.54
N GLY A 229 12.32 -6.56 25.69
CA GLY A 229 12.96 -5.96 26.85
C GLY A 229 12.58 -4.48 26.95
N THR A 230 12.37 -3.98 28.17
CA THR A 230 12.02 -2.57 28.44
C THR A 230 12.98 -1.57 27.77
N GLN A 231 14.22 -1.99 27.52
CA GLN A 231 15.25 -1.26 26.79
C GLN A 231 14.84 -0.78 25.38
N TRP A 232 13.90 -1.44 24.70
CA TRP A 232 13.38 -0.96 23.40
C TRP A 232 12.48 0.28 23.53
N PHE A 233 11.79 0.43 24.67
CA PHE A 233 10.93 1.59 24.92
C PHE A 233 11.74 2.82 25.33
N CYS A 234 12.95 2.62 25.89
CA CYS A 234 13.89 3.72 26.14
C CYS A 234 14.37 4.38 24.85
N CYS A 235 14.24 3.70 23.70
CA CYS A 235 14.62 4.23 22.39
C CYS A 235 13.56 5.08 21.72
N ILE A 236 12.35 5.16 22.28
CA ILE A 236 11.31 6.06 21.78
C ILE A 236 11.62 7.44 22.38
N PRO A 237 12.01 8.45 21.57
CA PRO A 237 12.39 9.74 22.12
C PRO A 237 11.24 10.34 22.92
N LEU A 238 11.58 10.87 24.10
CA LEU A 238 10.66 11.53 25.04
C LEU A 238 9.85 12.66 24.39
N CYS A 239 10.25 13.15 23.22
CA CYS A 239 9.52 14.14 22.43
C CYS A 239 8.14 13.68 21.97
N ILE A 240 7.91 12.37 21.82
CA ILE A 240 6.57 11.83 21.50
C ILE A 240 5.70 11.76 22.76
N MET A 241 6.28 11.76 23.96
CA MET A 241 5.57 11.61 25.24
C MET A 241 5.13 12.94 25.88
N ARG A 242 5.27 14.09 25.20
CA ARG A 242 4.89 15.42 25.73
C ARG A 242 3.58 15.95 25.17
#